data_AF-A0A939US26-F1
#
_entry.id   AF-A0A939US26-F1
#
_cell.length_a   1.000
_cell.length_b   1.000
_cell.length_c   1.000
_cell.angle_alpha   90.00
_cell.angle_beta   90.00
_cell.angle_gamma   90.00
#
_symmetry.space_group_name_H-M   'P 1'
#
loop_
_entity.id
_entity.type
_entity.pdbx_description
1 polymer ?
#
loop_
_entity_poly.entity_id
_entity_poly.type
_entity_poly.pdbx_seq_one_letter_code
_entity_poly.pdbx_strand_id
1 'polypeptide(L)'
;MEWLTAVRGAVAYMEAHLTDEIGVKEVAQSVFVSPFFLQRGFSLMTGFGIGEYLRNRRLYCAALDLKNEGERVIDVALKYGYDTPESFTKAFTRFHGISPSQARSGSAPIRTFLPLSINISVQGGDRMDYRIAPMFPFKLIGFKREFSYDTAFSEIPRFWDELCEKYAYNVYAGNAPANAYEKALVDNCIGEFGVCIDGTDGNTFTYLVAGKYSGGEVPEGMMLYEFPRGDWAVFDCVGPVPEALQSLSARIFKEWLPGNPDYEICGNATVEWYDCLRGEKTDPDYHSAVWVPVIKRTEAQKRWGGTAAYEEYEKRGDKTAAAAKGLMNIFREFGNIKELSPDSPEAKETAAKLKAYITEHYYTCADEILLGLGRLYACDERMKGNIDAAGGEGTAEFASRAIEAYLKDPR
;
A
#
# COMPACT_ATOMS: atom_id res chain seq x y z
N MET A 1 14.03 -1.42 -1.22
CA MET A 1 14.59 -0.25 -1.93
C MET A 1 14.56 0.94 -0.97
N GLU A 2 15.53 1.86 -1.02
CA GLU A 2 15.46 3.07 -0.19
C GLU A 2 14.22 3.91 -0.56
N TRP A 3 13.46 4.36 0.44
CA TRP A 3 12.15 5.02 0.23
C TRP A 3 12.27 6.27 -0.65
N LEU A 4 13.31 7.08 -0.43
CA LEU A 4 13.54 8.27 -1.22
C LEU A 4 13.88 7.95 -2.68
N THR A 5 14.67 6.91 -2.91
CA THR A 5 14.97 6.40 -4.25
C THR A 5 13.68 5.96 -4.95
N ALA A 6 12.77 5.29 -4.24
CA ALA A 6 11.48 4.90 -4.79
C ALA A 6 10.63 6.13 -5.17
N VAL A 7 10.54 7.16 -4.32
CA VAL A 7 9.78 8.38 -4.65
C VAL A 7 10.40 9.14 -5.84
N ARG A 8 11.73 9.26 -5.89
CA ARG A 8 12.42 9.87 -7.05
C ARG A 8 12.20 9.06 -8.33
N GLY A 9 12.29 7.74 -8.24
CA GLY A 9 12.02 6.82 -9.35
C GLY A 9 10.59 6.95 -9.85
N ALA A 10 9.62 7.08 -8.95
CA ALA A 10 8.22 7.25 -9.28
C ALA A 10 7.99 8.56 -10.06
N VAL A 11 8.58 9.68 -9.61
CA VAL A 11 8.52 10.95 -10.35
C VAL A 11 9.15 10.81 -11.74
N ALA A 12 10.34 10.22 -11.84
CA ALA A 12 11.02 10.02 -13.12
C ALA A 12 10.19 9.15 -14.09
N TYR A 13 9.60 8.07 -13.59
CA TYR A 13 8.71 7.20 -14.36
C TYR A 13 7.48 7.96 -14.85
N MET A 14 6.79 8.69 -13.97
CA MET A 14 5.62 9.49 -14.34
C MET A 14 5.95 10.55 -15.42
N GLU A 15 7.07 11.26 -15.29
CA GLU A 15 7.48 12.25 -16.28
C GLU A 15 7.81 11.64 -17.65
N ALA A 16 8.37 10.42 -17.67
CA ALA A 16 8.67 9.71 -18.90
C ALA A 16 7.43 9.15 -19.62
N HIS A 17 6.32 8.94 -18.90
CA HIS A 17 5.11 8.27 -19.38
C HIS A 17 3.87 9.18 -19.31
N LEU A 18 4.04 10.51 -19.42
CA LEU A 18 2.92 11.47 -19.32
C LEU A 18 1.85 11.29 -20.40
N THR A 19 2.19 10.71 -21.55
CA THR A 19 1.26 10.45 -22.66
C THR A 19 0.64 9.05 -22.62
N ASP A 20 1.05 8.23 -21.66
CA ASP A 20 0.64 6.83 -21.59
C ASP A 20 -0.49 6.65 -20.59
N GLU A 21 -1.27 5.57 -20.72
CA GLU A 21 -2.33 5.23 -19.76
C GLU A 21 -1.73 4.56 -18.52
N ILE A 22 -1.18 5.39 -17.63
CA ILE A 22 -0.60 4.97 -16.35
C ILE A 22 -1.37 5.54 -15.15
N GLY A 23 -1.43 4.77 -14.07
CA GLY A 23 -1.96 5.17 -12.77
C GLY A 23 -1.06 4.74 -11.62
N VAL A 24 -1.61 4.76 -10.40
CA VAL A 24 -0.86 4.46 -9.17
C VAL A 24 -0.22 3.07 -9.22
N LYS A 25 -0.92 2.09 -9.80
CA LYS A 25 -0.47 0.69 -9.85
C LYS A 25 0.79 0.56 -10.71
N GLU A 26 0.82 1.16 -11.88
CA GLU A 26 1.94 1.12 -12.82
C GLU A 26 3.15 1.87 -12.24
N VAL A 27 2.92 3.04 -11.65
CA VAL A 27 3.97 3.82 -10.99
C VAL A 27 4.57 3.05 -9.82
N ALA A 28 3.74 2.43 -8.96
CA ALA A 28 4.20 1.65 -7.82
C ALA A 28 4.97 0.39 -8.22
N GLN A 29 4.53 -0.28 -9.28
CA GLN A 29 5.26 -1.42 -9.87
C GLN A 29 6.65 -1.00 -10.37
N SER A 30 6.78 0.17 -11.00
CA SER A 30 8.07 0.66 -11.52
C SER A 30 9.15 0.86 -10.44
N VAL A 31 8.74 1.02 -9.18
CA VAL A 31 9.64 1.27 -8.03
C VAL A 31 9.56 0.21 -6.94
N PHE A 32 8.84 -0.89 -7.18
CA PHE A 32 8.72 -2.03 -6.28
C PHE A 32 8.20 -1.67 -4.87
N VAL A 33 7.24 -0.76 -4.80
CA VAL A 33 6.57 -0.36 -3.55
C VAL A 33 5.09 -0.72 -3.64
N SER A 34 4.45 -1.00 -2.51
CA SER A 34 2.99 -1.15 -2.46
C SER A 34 2.30 0.10 -3.03
N PRO A 35 1.29 -0.04 -3.92
CA PRO A 35 0.51 1.08 -4.43
C PRO A 35 -0.06 1.96 -3.31
N PHE A 36 -0.56 1.35 -2.24
CA PHE A 36 -1.03 2.04 -1.03
C PHE A 36 0.03 2.94 -0.42
N PHE A 37 1.17 2.35 -0.05
CA PHE A 37 2.21 3.08 0.65
C PHE A 37 2.81 4.14 -0.24
N LEU A 38 3.03 3.85 -1.53
CA LEU A 38 3.53 4.84 -2.46
C LEU A 38 2.56 6.01 -2.61
N GLN A 39 1.28 5.77 -2.84
CA GLN A 39 0.27 6.82 -2.96
C GLN A 39 0.14 7.65 -1.68
N ARG A 40 0.02 6.99 -0.52
CA ARG A 40 -0.09 7.64 0.79
C ARG A 40 1.15 8.48 1.08
N GLY A 41 2.33 7.88 0.93
CA GLY A 41 3.59 8.55 1.20
C GLY A 41 3.88 9.67 0.21
N PHE A 42 3.58 9.50 -1.08
CA PHE A 42 3.69 10.55 -2.09
C PHE A 42 2.78 11.73 -1.79
N SER A 43 1.51 11.48 -1.41
CA SER A 43 0.57 12.51 -0.98
C SER A 43 1.07 13.26 0.26
N LEU A 44 1.48 12.53 1.30
CA LEU A 44 2.01 13.13 2.51
C LEU A 44 3.25 13.99 2.23
N MET A 45 4.18 13.49 1.41
CA MET A 45 5.44 14.17 1.12
C MET A 45 5.28 15.39 0.22
N THR A 46 4.48 15.27 -0.84
CA THR A 46 4.41 16.27 -1.93
C THR A 46 3.20 17.18 -1.83
N GLY A 47 2.18 16.79 -1.07
CA GLY A 47 0.88 17.46 -1.02
C GLY A 47 -0.05 17.13 -2.19
N PHE A 48 0.32 16.18 -3.06
CA PHE A 48 -0.46 15.75 -4.21
C PHE A 48 -0.61 14.24 -4.24
N GLY A 49 -1.78 13.72 -4.57
CA GLY A 49 -1.90 12.33 -5.02
C GLY A 49 -1.19 12.11 -6.36
N ILE A 50 -0.76 10.87 -6.67
CA ILE A 50 -0.11 10.54 -7.95
C ILE A 50 -1.01 10.89 -9.15
N GLY A 51 -2.30 10.55 -9.07
CA GLY A 51 -3.27 10.86 -10.12
C GLY A 51 -3.46 12.37 -10.33
N GLU A 52 -3.43 13.16 -9.25
CA GLU A 52 -3.47 14.61 -9.35
C GLU A 52 -2.19 15.16 -9.99
N TYR A 53 -1.02 14.67 -9.56
CA TYR A 53 0.26 15.06 -10.13
C TYR A 53 0.31 14.81 -11.64
N LEU A 54 -0.01 13.58 -12.09
CA LEU A 54 -0.07 13.22 -13.50
C LEU A 54 -1.01 14.14 -14.28
N ARG A 55 -2.22 14.35 -13.79
CA ARG A 55 -3.21 15.24 -14.42
C ARG A 55 -2.70 16.67 -14.55
N ASN A 56 -2.13 17.24 -13.49
CA ASN A 56 -1.61 18.61 -13.48
C ASN A 56 -0.40 18.74 -14.43
N ARG A 57 0.48 17.73 -14.47
CA ARG A 57 1.62 17.69 -15.41
C ARG A 57 1.17 17.60 -16.86
N ARG A 58 0.22 16.70 -17.17
CA ARG A 58 -0.38 16.55 -18.50
C ARG A 58 -1.01 17.85 -18.99
N LEU A 59 -1.81 18.52 -18.16
CA LEU A 59 -2.43 19.80 -18.53
C LEU A 59 -1.40 20.89 -18.80
N TYR A 60 -0.34 20.98 -17.99
CA TYR A 60 0.74 21.94 -18.26
C TYR A 60 1.49 21.63 -19.57
N CYS A 61 1.84 20.37 -19.84
CA CYS A 61 2.49 19.98 -21.09
C CYS A 61 1.57 20.22 -22.30
N ALA A 62 0.27 19.94 -22.18
CA ALA A 62 -0.72 20.25 -23.20
C ALA A 62 -0.75 21.75 -23.53
N ALA A 63 -0.64 22.62 -22.52
CA ALA A 63 -0.58 24.07 -22.75
C ALA A 63 0.70 24.51 -23.46
N LEU A 64 1.82 23.81 -23.27
CA LEU A 64 3.05 24.06 -24.01
C LEU A 64 2.93 23.58 -25.46
N ASP A 65 2.39 22.39 -25.70
CA ASP A 65 2.17 21.85 -27.04
C ASP A 65 1.21 22.73 -27.85
N LEU A 66 0.15 23.27 -27.22
CA LEU A 66 -0.79 24.18 -27.88
C LEU A 66 -0.16 25.49 -28.36
N LYS A 67 1.02 25.88 -27.88
CA LYS A 67 1.74 27.05 -28.38
C LYS A 67 2.53 26.77 -29.65
N ASN A 68 2.77 25.49 -29.99
CA ASN A 68 3.45 25.12 -31.21
C ASN A 68 2.52 25.34 -32.41
N GLU A 69 3.07 25.87 -33.50
CA GLU A 69 2.31 26.07 -34.73
C GLU A 69 1.87 24.71 -35.30
N GLY A 70 0.61 24.62 -35.74
CA GLY A 70 0.05 23.41 -36.37
C GLY A 70 -0.67 22.43 -35.44
N GLU A 71 -0.47 22.51 -34.12
CA GLU A 71 -1.14 21.60 -33.16
C GLU A 71 -2.65 21.91 -33.06
N ARG A 72 -3.48 20.87 -33.24
CA ARG A 72 -4.94 20.97 -33.07
C ARG A 72 -5.31 20.60 -31.65
N VAL A 73 -6.28 21.32 -31.08
CA VAL A 73 -6.77 21.10 -29.71
C VAL A 73 -7.20 19.65 -29.48
N ILE A 74 -7.82 19.02 -30.48
CA ILE A 74 -8.25 17.61 -30.40
C ILE A 74 -7.06 16.64 -30.36
N ASP A 75 -6.00 16.88 -31.13
CA ASP A 75 -4.82 16.00 -31.16
C ASP A 75 -4.08 16.08 -29.83
N VAL A 76 -3.93 17.30 -29.28
CA VAL A 76 -3.34 17.50 -27.96
C VAL A 76 -4.18 16.86 -26.86
N ALA A 77 -5.51 16.98 -26.93
CA ALA A 77 -6.41 16.33 -25.96
C ALA A 77 -6.21 14.80 -25.94
N LEU A 78 -6.22 14.18 -27.12
CA LEU A 78 -6.01 12.73 -27.27
C LEU A 78 -4.62 12.30 -26.81
N LYS A 79 -3.57 13.06 -27.16
CA LYS A 79 -2.18 12.80 -26.76
C LYS A 79 -2.00 12.71 -25.23
N TYR A 80 -2.79 13.48 -24.47
CA TYR A 80 -2.73 13.50 -23.00
C TYR A 80 -3.85 12.70 -22.33
N GLY A 81 -4.46 11.77 -23.06
CA GLY A 81 -5.39 10.77 -22.50
C GLY A 81 -6.79 11.30 -22.21
N TYR A 82 -7.26 12.31 -22.96
CA TYR A 82 -8.65 12.76 -22.91
C TYR A 82 -9.43 12.24 -24.11
N ASP A 83 -10.49 11.46 -23.87
CA ASP A 83 -11.31 10.85 -24.92
C ASP A 83 -12.12 11.88 -25.72
N THR A 84 -12.43 13.04 -25.12
CA THR A 84 -13.27 14.06 -25.73
C THR A 84 -12.70 15.48 -25.56
N PRO A 85 -12.79 16.35 -26.59
CA PRO A 85 -12.38 17.75 -26.49
C PRO A 85 -13.09 18.52 -25.37
N GLU A 86 -14.34 18.17 -25.06
CA GLU A 86 -15.14 18.82 -24.02
C GLU A 86 -14.59 18.52 -22.63
N SER A 87 -14.25 17.26 -22.34
CA SER A 87 -13.66 16.86 -21.06
C SER A 87 -12.29 17.51 -20.87
N PHE A 88 -11.47 17.53 -21.92
CA PHE A 88 -10.20 18.25 -21.93
C PHE A 88 -10.38 19.74 -21.67
N THR A 89 -11.29 20.41 -22.39
CA THR A 89 -11.53 21.85 -22.25
C THR A 89 -11.96 22.20 -20.83
N LYS A 90 -12.83 21.39 -20.21
CA LYS A 90 -13.28 21.60 -18.82
C LYS A 90 -12.11 21.44 -17.83
N ALA A 91 -11.31 20.39 -17.97
CA ALA A 91 -10.16 20.16 -17.09
C ALA A 91 -9.07 21.23 -17.28
N PHE A 92 -8.75 21.56 -18.52
CA PHE A 92 -7.78 22.58 -18.90
C PHE A 92 -8.17 23.95 -18.36
N THR A 93 -9.43 24.35 -18.54
CA THR A 93 -9.94 25.64 -18.04
C THR A 93 -9.94 25.68 -16.52
N ARG A 94 -10.32 24.59 -15.84
CA ARG A 94 -10.25 24.51 -14.37
C ARG A 94 -8.82 24.67 -13.85
N PHE A 95 -7.83 24.12 -14.57
CA PHE A 95 -6.44 24.15 -14.13
C PHE A 95 -5.73 25.46 -14.47
N HIS A 96 -5.86 25.96 -15.70
CA HIS A 96 -5.18 27.17 -16.19
C HIS A 96 -5.98 28.47 -16.00
N GLY A 97 -7.30 28.40 -15.82
CA GLY A 97 -8.19 29.56 -15.77
C GLY A 97 -8.57 30.11 -17.16
N ILE A 98 -8.09 29.50 -18.24
CA ILE A 98 -8.34 29.93 -19.64
C ILE A 98 -8.64 28.71 -20.52
N SER A 99 -9.28 28.95 -21.66
CA SER A 99 -9.56 27.88 -22.64
C SER A 99 -8.31 27.45 -23.43
N PRO A 100 -8.28 26.23 -24.00
CA PRO A 100 -7.21 25.79 -24.89
C PRO A 100 -6.94 26.74 -26.07
N SER A 101 -7.99 27.30 -26.67
CA SER A 101 -7.88 28.26 -27.78
C SER A 101 -7.22 29.57 -27.37
N GLN A 102 -7.49 30.06 -26.15
CA GLN A 102 -6.84 31.25 -25.60
C GLN A 102 -5.37 31.01 -25.24
N ALA A 103 -5.04 29.80 -24.78
CA ALA A 103 -3.66 29.40 -24.54
C ALA A 103 -2.87 29.33 -25.85
N ARG A 104 -3.47 28.78 -26.91
CA ARG A 104 -2.89 28.70 -28.25
C ARG A 104 -2.64 30.07 -28.89
N SER A 105 -3.57 31.01 -28.76
CA SER A 105 -3.40 32.36 -29.31
C SER A 105 -2.35 33.20 -28.57
N GLY A 106 -1.84 32.72 -27.43
CA GLY A 106 -0.93 33.47 -26.57
C GLY A 106 -1.58 34.67 -25.88
N SER A 107 -2.91 34.77 -25.89
CA SER A 107 -3.66 35.92 -25.36
C SER A 107 -3.63 36.06 -23.83
N ALA A 108 -3.21 35.00 -23.11
CA ALA A 108 -3.19 34.96 -21.65
C ALA A 108 -2.06 34.05 -21.14
N PRO A 109 -1.51 34.33 -19.93
CA PRO A 109 -0.50 33.48 -19.32
C PRO A 109 -1.08 32.12 -18.93
N ILE A 110 -0.30 31.06 -19.15
CA ILE A 110 -0.65 29.70 -18.71
C ILE A 110 -0.15 29.48 -17.28
N ARG A 111 -0.96 28.82 -16.43
CA ARG A 111 -0.50 28.33 -15.13
C ARG A 111 0.68 27.38 -15.31
N THR A 112 1.77 27.61 -14.57
CA THR A 112 2.98 26.78 -14.61
C THR A 112 2.92 25.65 -13.58
N PHE A 113 3.32 24.44 -13.96
CA PHE A 113 3.44 23.29 -13.07
C PHE A 113 4.61 22.39 -13.51
N LEU A 114 5.78 22.69 -12.97
CA LEU A 114 7.04 22.02 -13.29
C LEU A 114 7.12 20.65 -12.59
N PRO A 115 7.98 19.74 -13.09
CA PRO A 115 8.22 18.46 -12.44
C PRO A 115 8.66 18.63 -10.97
N LEU A 116 8.21 17.74 -10.10
CA LEU A 116 8.62 17.77 -8.69
C LEU A 116 10.12 17.47 -8.57
N SER A 117 10.82 18.34 -7.83
CA SER A 117 12.21 18.09 -7.45
C SER A 117 12.26 17.66 -5.98
N ILE A 118 12.51 16.37 -5.76
CA ILE A 118 12.68 15.82 -4.42
C ILE A 118 14.11 16.12 -3.97
N ASN A 119 14.26 16.92 -2.92
CA ASN A 119 15.55 17.25 -2.33
C ASN A 119 15.55 16.88 -0.85
N ILE A 120 16.68 16.38 -0.35
CA ILE A 120 16.85 16.13 1.08
C ILE A 120 17.29 17.45 1.70
N SER A 121 16.47 18.00 2.60
CA SER A 121 16.93 19.02 3.55
C SER A 121 17.31 18.32 4.84
N VAL A 122 18.51 18.61 5.37
CA VAL A 122 18.89 18.17 6.71
C VAL A 122 18.21 19.11 7.69
N GLN A 123 17.17 18.64 8.36
CA GLN A 123 16.58 19.27 9.53
C GLN A 123 16.87 18.37 10.74
N GLY A 124 17.33 18.94 11.84
CA GLY A 124 17.77 18.18 13.01
C GLY A 124 17.77 18.98 14.29
N GLY A 125 17.55 18.26 15.40
CA GLY A 125 17.47 18.76 16.77
C GLY A 125 16.54 17.87 17.61
N ASP A 126 15.34 17.61 17.10
CA ASP A 126 14.36 16.70 17.71
C ASP A 126 14.44 15.31 17.09
N ARG A 127 14.80 14.32 17.92
CA ARG A 127 14.64 12.91 17.55
C ARG A 127 13.14 12.60 17.59
N MET A 128 12.60 12.16 16.45
CA MET A 128 11.30 11.48 16.47
C MET A 128 11.52 10.10 17.09
N ASP A 129 11.37 10.03 18.41
CA ASP A 129 11.56 8.80 19.16
C ASP A 129 10.52 7.77 18.71
N TYR A 130 10.98 6.54 18.51
CA TYR A 130 10.14 5.43 18.12
C TYR A 130 10.64 4.16 18.78
N ARG A 131 9.74 3.18 18.92
CA ARG A 131 10.08 1.84 19.40
C ARG A 131 9.62 0.80 18.40
N ILE A 132 10.38 -0.30 18.31
CA ILE A 132 9.95 -1.49 17.57
C ILE A 132 9.21 -2.41 18.53
N ALA A 133 7.99 -2.76 18.19
CA ALA A 133 7.14 -3.65 18.95
C ALA A 133 6.77 -4.88 18.11
N PRO A 134 7.16 -6.10 18.52
CA PRO A 134 6.64 -7.31 17.91
C PRO A 134 5.18 -7.49 18.32
N MET A 135 4.28 -7.67 17.36
CA MET A 135 2.87 -7.93 17.61
C MET A 135 2.47 -9.32 17.11
N PHE A 136 1.73 -10.06 17.94
CA PHE A 136 1.05 -11.30 17.56
C PHE A 136 -0.17 -10.99 16.68
N PRO A 137 -0.74 -11.97 15.96
CA PRO A 137 -1.95 -11.73 15.20
C PRO A 137 -3.07 -11.22 16.10
N PHE A 138 -3.77 -10.18 15.63
CA PHE A 138 -4.89 -9.59 16.37
C PHE A 138 -6.00 -9.16 15.41
N LYS A 139 -7.24 -9.20 15.91
CA LYS A 139 -8.44 -8.85 15.15
C LYS A 139 -9.04 -7.56 15.67
N LEU A 140 -9.46 -6.72 14.74
CA LEU A 140 -10.22 -5.51 15.01
C LEU A 140 -11.62 -5.64 14.42
N ILE A 141 -12.59 -5.02 15.08
CA ILE A 141 -13.97 -4.86 14.60
C ILE A 141 -14.30 -3.37 14.56
N GLY A 142 -15.03 -2.92 13.53
CA GLY A 142 -15.34 -1.50 13.43
C GLY A 142 -16.19 -1.09 12.24
N PHE A 143 -16.51 0.21 12.19
CA PHE A 143 -17.20 0.84 11.06
C PHE A 143 -16.20 1.28 9.99
N LYS A 144 -16.50 0.97 8.72
CA LYS A 144 -15.64 1.30 7.59
C LYS A 144 -16.23 2.34 6.66
N ARG A 145 -15.37 3.12 6.01
CA ARG A 145 -15.73 3.98 4.87
C ARG A 145 -14.51 4.15 3.95
N GLU A 146 -14.73 4.31 2.65
CA GLU A 146 -13.68 4.60 1.68
C GLU A 146 -13.45 6.11 1.58
N PHE A 147 -12.18 6.52 1.51
CA PHE A 147 -11.77 7.92 1.42
C PHE A 147 -10.77 8.15 0.30
N SER A 148 -10.85 9.31 -0.34
CA SER A 148 -9.82 9.80 -1.25
C SER A 148 -8.61 10.31 -0.47
N TYR A 149 -7.40 10.03 -0.95
CA TYR A 149 -6.16 10.57 -0.37
C TYR A 149 -6.12 12.11 -0.36
N ASP A 150 -6.84 12.75 -1.27
CA ASP A 150 -6.84 14.21 -1.42
C ASP A 150 -7.70 14.90 -0.34
N THR A 151 -8.75 14.22 0.15
CA THR A 151 -9.74 14.82 1.07
C THR A 151 -9.76 14.17 2.46
N ALA A 152 -9.12 13.01 2.62
CA ALA A 152 -9.12 12.20 3.83
C ALA A 152 -8.86 12.98 5.12
N PHE A 153 -7.88 13.88 5.13
CA PHE A 153 -7.54 14.68 6.33
C PHE A 153 -8.71 15.53 6.85
N SER A 154 -9.62 15.94 5.96
CA SER A 154 -10.79 16.74 6.31
C SER A 154 -12.05 15.90 6.53
N GLU A 155 -12.15 14.73 5.89
CA GLU A 155 -13.35 13.90 5.91
C GLU A 155 -13.33 12.85 7.04
N ILE A 156 -12.16 12.31 7.39
CA ILE A 156 -12.03 11.30 8.46
C ILE A 156 -12.50 11.86 9.81
N PRO A 157 -12.10 13.08 10.25
CA PRO A 157 -12.63 13.63 11.51
C PRO A 157 -14.15 13.75 11.54
N ARG A 158 -14.77 14.13 10.41
CA ARG A 158 -16.23 14.18 10.29
C ARG A 158 -16.86 12.80 10.40
N PHE A 159 -16.23 11.79 9.83
CA PHE A 159 -16.69 10.41 9.96
C PHE A 159 -16.67 9.93 11.42
N TRP A 160 -15.63 10.27 12.18
CA TRP A 160 -15.61 10.03 13.62
C TRP A 160 -16.77 10.72 14.35
N ASP A 161 -17.03 11.99 14.06
CA ASP A 161 -18.13 12.74 14.68
C ASP A 161 -19.50 12.13 14.33
N GLU A 162 -19.73 11.76 13.06
CA GLU A 162 -20.95 11.06 12.61
C GLU A 162 -21.19 9.75 13.36
N LEU A 163 -20.13 8.95 13.58
CA LEU A 163 -20.24 7.68 14.31
C LEU A 163 -20.54 7.92 15.79
N CYS A 164 -19.90 8.91 16.40
CA CYS A 164 -20.15 9.29 17.79
C CYS A 164 -21.61 9.73 18.00
N GLU A 165 -22.11 10.62 17.14
CA GLU A 165 -23.49 11.11 17.20
C GLU A 165 -24.51 9.98 17.05
N LYS A 166 -24.25 9.06 16.12
CA LYS A 166 -25.20 8.00 15.76
C LYS A 166 -25.18 6.80 16.71
N TYR A 167 -24.01 6.41 17.21
CA TYR A 167 -23.83 5.13 17.90
C TYR A 167 -23.24 5.25 19.32
N ALA A 168 -22.68 6.39 19.72
CA ALA A 168 -22.02 6.53 21.01
C ALA A 168 -22.80 7.38 22.03
N TYR A 169 -23.72 8.26 21.58
CA TYR A 169 -24.41 9.21 22.44
C TYR A 169 -25.07 8.57 23.68
N ASN A 170 -25.82 7.47 23.51
CA ASN A 170 -26.50 6.79 24.61
C ASN A 170 -25.52 6.21 25.64
N VAL A 171 -24.45 5.57 25.16
CA VAL A 171 -23.43 4.94 25.99
C VAL A 171 -22.60 5.99 26.73
N TYR A 172 -22.22 7.07 26.06
CA TYR A 172 -21.47 8.19 26.67
C TYR A 172 -22.30 8.97 27.69
N ALA A 173 -23.63 8.95 27.58
CA ALA A 173 -24.52 9.46 28.63
C ALA A 173 -24.60 8.55 29.87
N GLY A 174 -23.90 7.41 29.88
CA GLY A 174 -23.85 6.45 31.00
C GLY A 174 -24.96 5.41 31.01
N ASN A 175 -25.74 5.29 29.93
CA ASN A 175 -26.80 4.30 29.82
C ASN A 175 -26.26 2.95 29.34
N ALA A 176 -27.00 1.88 29.64
CA ALA A 176 -26.70 0.57 29.08
C ALA A 176 -26.92 0.55 27.55
N PRO A 177 -26.14 -0.26 26.80
CA PRO A 177 -26.31 -0.41 25.36
C PRO A 177 -27.74 -0.80 24.98
N ALA A 178 -28.38 -0.05 24.08
CA ALA A 178 -29.76 -0.26 23.67
C ALA A 178 -29.91 -1.14 22.42
N ASN A 179 -28.84 -1.33 21.64
CA ASN A 179 -28.84 -2.09 20.39
C ASN A 179 -27.48 -2.78 20.16
N ALA A 180 -27.41 -3.62 19.12
CA ALA A 180 -26.22 -4.41 18.81
C ALA A 180 -24.98 -3.54 18.47
N TYR A 181 -25.17 -2.34 17.91
CA TYR A 181 -24.08 -1.43 17.57
C TYR A 181 -23.44 -0.81 18.81
N GLU A 182 -24.27 -0.28 19.72
CA GLU A 182 -23.82 0.24 21.02
C GLU A 182 -23.14 -0.86 21.85
N LYS A 183 -23.69 -2.08 21.81
CA LYS A 183 -23.12 -3.23 22.51
C LYS A 183 -21.74 -3.57 21.93
N ALA A 184 -21.61 -3.63 20.61
CA ALA A 184 -20.32 -3.87 19.95
C ALA A 184 -19.31 -2.76 20.26
N LEU A 185 -19.76 -1.51 20.33
CA LEU A 185 -18.92 -0.36 20.67
C LEU A 185 -18.32 -0.51 22.06
N VAL A 186 -19.13 -0.82 23.06
CA VAL A 186 -18.69 -1.02 24.45
C VAL A 186 -17.81 -2.26 24.58
N ASP A 187 -18.28 -3.41 24.10
CA ASP A 187 -17.61 -4.70 24.33
C ASP A 187 -16.22 -4.78 23.69
N ASN A 188 -16.01 -4.07 22.57
CA ASN A 188 -14.76 -4.12 21.82
C ASN A 188 -13.95 -2.82 21.92
N CYS A 189 -14.42 -1.82 22.68
CA CYS A 189 -13.82 -0.49 22.75
C CYS A 189 -13.66 0.15 21.34
N ILE A 190 -14.72 0.12 20.53
CA ILE A 190 -14.68 0.72 19.18
C ILE A 190 -14.49 2.23 19.32
N GLY A 191 -13.37 2.70 18.79
CA GLY A 191 -12.92 4.08 18.92
C GLY A 191 -11.48 4.19 19.44
N GLU A 192 -10.90 3.10 19.94
CA GLU A 192 -9.50 3.01 20.34
C GLU A 192 -8.54 3.02 19.14
N PHE A 193 -9.00 2.58 17.95
CA PHE A 193 -8.17 2.45 16.76
C PHE A 193 -8.76 3.14 15.53
N GLY A 194 -7.91 3.84 14.78
CA GLY A 194 -8.15 4.24 13.40
C GLY A 194 -7.25 3.43 12.48
N VAL A 195 -7.80 2.72 11.50
CA VAL A 195 -6.99 1.87 10.61
C VAL A 195 -7.14 2.33 9.18
N CYS A 196 -6.01 2.67 8.55
CA CYS A 196 -5.96 2.95 7.13
C CYS A 196 -5.56 1.67 6.40
N ILE A 197 -6.46 1.11 5.59
CA ILE A 197 -6.29 -0.15 4.86
C ILE A 197 -6.28 0.14 3.36
N ASP A 198 -5.39 -0.51 2.62
CA ASP A 198 -5.32 -0.41 1.16
C ASP A 198 -6.70 -0.57 0.49
N GLY A 199 -6.99 0.33 -0.45
CA GLY A 199 -8.21 0.33 -1.24
C GLY A 199 -8.08 -0.55 -2.48
N THR A 200 -9.19 -0.85 -3.13
CA THR A 200 -9.19 -1.75 -4.31
C THR A 200 -8.79 -1.05 -5.62
N ASP A 201 -8.98 0.27 -5.70
CA ASP A 201 -8.82 1.04 -6.93
C ASP A 201 -7.49 1.80 -7.03
N GLY A 202 -6.72 1.89 -5.93
CA GLY A 202 -5.45 2.62 -5.84
C GLY A 202 -5.59 4.14 -5.72
N ASN A 203 -6.80 4.70 -5.77
CA ASN A 203 -7.08 6.13 -5.62
C ASN A 203 -7.84 6.45 -4.32
N THR A 204 -8.38 5.42 -3.68
CA THR A 204 -9.00 5.48 -2.37
C THR A 204 -8.32 4.51 -1.40
N PHE A 205 -8.64 4.63 -0.13
CA PHE A 205 -8.32 3.65 0.90
C PHE A 205 -9.50 3.48 1.84
N THR A 206 -9.60 2.32 2.48
CA THR A 206 -10.61 2.08 3.51
C THR A 206 -10.09 2.60 4.84
N TYR A 207 -10.84 3.46 5.51
CA TYR A 207 -10.61 3.83 6.89
C TYR A 207 -11.60 3.11 7.80
N LEU A 208 -11.09 2.49 8.87
CA LEU A 208 -11.84 1.71 9.83
C LEU A 208 -11.71 2.34 11.21
N VAL A 209 -12.84 2.75 11.79
CA VAL A 209 -12.94 3.14 13.21
C VAL A 209 -13.24 1.89 14.02
N ALA A 210 -12.27 1.46 14.81
CA ALA A 210 -12.18 0.09 15.31
C ALA A 210 -11.88 -0.03 16.80
N GLY A 211 -12.16 -1.23 17.31
CA GLY A 211 -11.82 -1.72 18.63
C GLY A 211 -11.30 -3.17 18.55
N LYS A 212 -10.74 -3.70 19.64
CA LYS A 212 -10.22 -5.08 19.70
C LYS A 212 -11.35 -6.10 19.69
N TYR A 213 -11.34 -6.99 18.71
CA TYR A 213 -12.34 -8.05 18.62
C TYR A 213 -11.90 -9.31 19.37
N SER A 214 -12.69 -9.69 20.38
CA SER A 214 -12.45 -10.89 21.20
C SER A 214 -13.49 -12.00 20.98
N GLY A 215 -14.34 -11.87 19.95
CA GLY A 215 -15.44 -12.79 19.66
C GLY A 215 -16.82 -12.15 19.86
N GLY A 216 -17.87 -12.80 19.34
CA GLY A 216 -19.26 -12.31 19.40
C GLY A 216 -19.83 -11.93 18.04
N GLU A 217 -21.05 -11.37 18.03
CA GLU A 217 -21.72 -10.97 16.81
C GLU A 217 -21.03 -9.76 16.14
N VAL A 218 -21.07 -9.74 14.81
CA VAL A 218 -20.60 -8.61 13.99
C VAL A 218 -21.84 -7.93 13.40
N PRO A 219 -22.23 -6.75 13.89
CA PRO A 219 -23.37 -6.01 13.35
C PRO A 219 -23.23 -5.69 11.86
N GLU A 220 -24.36 -5.56 11.16
CA GLU A 220 -24.38 -5.20 9.75
C GLU A 220 -23.70 -3.85 9.51
N GLY A 221 -22.86 -3.75 8.48
CA GLY A 221 -22.11 -2.53 8.17
C GLY A 221 -20.80 -2.36 8.95
N MET A 222 -20.51 -3.24 9.92
CA MET A 222 -19.16 -3.37 10.49
C MET A 222 -18.31 -4.37 9.69
N MET A 223 -17.00 -4.28 9.85
CA MET A 223 -16.05 -5.26 9.30
C MET A 223 -15.10 -5.78 10.37
N LEU A 224 -14.63 -7.02 10.18
CA LEU A 224 -13.46 -7.56 10.85
C LEU A 224 -12.22 -7.31 10.00
N TYR A 225 -11.12 -6.95 10.65
CA TYR A 225 -9.81 -6.88 10.02
C TYR A 225 -8.77 -7.56 10.89
N GLU A 226 -8.00 -8.48 10.31
CA GLU A 226 -6.99 -9.26 11.01
C GLU A 226 -5.60 -8.81 10.57
N PHE A 227 -4.79 -8.42 11.55
CA PHE A 227 -3.38 -8.18 11.33
C PHE A 227 -2.60 -9.47 11.57
N PRO A 228 -1.71 -9.86 10.65
CA PRO A 228 -0.81 -10.97 10.89
C PRO A 228 0.25 -10.59 11.93
N ARG A 229 1.00 -11.59 12.39
CA ARG A 229 2.20 -11.36 13.20
C ARG A 229 3.20 -10.51 12.43
N GLY A 230 3.80 -9.52 13.10
CA GLY A 230 4.82 -8.68 12.49
C GLY A 230 5.45 -7.70 13.47
N ASP A 231 6.50 -7.02 13.01
CA ASP A 231 7.14 -5.94 13.75
C ASP A 231 6.53 -4.60 13.36
N TRP A 232 6.34 -3.73 14.35
CA TRP A 232 5.72 -2.42 14.17
C TRP A 232 6.62 -1.33 14.72
N ALA A 233 6.86 -0.29 13.92
CA ALA A 233 7.40 0.96 14.41
C ALA A 233 6.27 1.78 15.03
N VAL A 234 6.37 2.02 16.33
CA VAL A 234 5.38 2.76 17.13
C VAL A 234 5.96 4.13 17.46
N PHE A 235 5.23 5.17 17.07
CA PHE A 235 5.55 6.56 17.31
C PHE A 235 4.52 7.13 18.28
N ASP A 236 4.95 7.49 19.48
CA ASP A 236 4.08 8.13 20.46
C ASP A 236 3.81 9.58 20.05
N CYS A 237 2.60 10.05 20.31
CA CYS A 237 2.12 11.38 20.00
C CYS A 237 1.50 11.99 21.26
N VAL A 238 1.88 13.22 21.56
CA VAL A 238 1.28 14.01 22.65
C VAL A 238 0.78 15.31 22.06
N GLY A 239 -0.51 15.58 22.25
CA GLY A 239 -1.15 16.81 21.78
C GLY A 239 -2.57 16.59 21.23
N PRO A 240 -3.26 17.70 20.92
CA PRO A 240 -4.64 17.66 20.46
C PRO A 240 -4.74 17.00 19.08
N VAL A 241 -5.76 16.17 18.89
CA VAL A 241 -6.06 15.51 17.62
C VAL A 241 -7.27 16.19 16.95
N PRO A 242 -7.28 16.31 15.60
CA PRO A 242 -6.45 15.55 14.66
C PRO A 242 -5.07 16.15 14.34
N GLU A 243 -4.78 17.40 14.68
CA GLU A 243 -3.61 18.14 14.17
C GLU A 243 -2.28 17.49 14.56
N ALA A 244 -2.10 17.10 15.83
CA ALA A 244 -0.86 16.49 16.31
C ALA A 244 -0.56 15.16 15.59
N LEU A 245 -1.58 14.31 15.42
CA LEU A 245 -1.44 12.99 14.81
C LEU A 245 -1.24 13.08 13.29
N GLN A 246 -1.92 14.01 12.63
CA GLN A 246 -1.72 14.29 11.20
C GLN A 246 -0.31 14.83 10.93
N SER A 247 0.18 15.73 11.80
CA SER A 247 1.55 16.24 11.76
C SER A 247 2.57 15.11 11.94
N LEU A 248 2.42 14.28 12.97
CA LEU A 248 3.29 13.12 13.21
C LEU A 248 3.31 12.16 12.01
N SER A 249 2.13 11.83 11.47
CA SER A 249 2.01 11.00 10.27
C SER A 249 2.76 11.59 9.08
N ALA A 250 2.65 12.89 8.83
CA ALA A 250 3.40 13.54 7.76
C ALA A 250 4.93 13.45 7.99
N ARG A 251 5.39 13.63 9.23
CA ARG A 251 6.81 13.53 9.60
C ARG A 251 7.36 12.12 9.46
N ILE A 252 6.58 11.08 9.79
CA ILE A 252 6.99 9.68 9.57
C ILE A 252 7.37 9.44 8.11
N PHE A 253 6.57 9.93 7.15
CA PHE A 253 6.82 9.75 5.72
C PHE A 253 7.83 10.75 5.12
N LYS A 254 7.98 11.95 5.70
CA LYS A 254 8.92 12.98 5.21
C LYS A 254 10.31 12.91 5.80
N GLU A 255 10.44 12.48 7.05
CA GLU A 255 11.68 12.56 7.83
C GLU A 255 12.21 11.17 8.15
N TRP A 256 11.43 10.34 8.83
CA TRP A 256 11.92 9.06 9.35
C TRP A 256 12.05 8.00 8.27
N LEU A 257 11.04 7.79 7.42
CA LEU A 257 11.11 6.77 6.37
C LEU A 257 12.26 6.98 5.38
N PRO A 258 12.48 8.20 4.83
CA PRO A 258 13.65 8.48 4.01
C PRO A 258 14.98 8.31 4.77
N GLY A 259 15.00 8.69 6.05
CA GLY A 259 16.22 8.68 6.88
C GLY A 259 16.52 7.36 7.58
N ASN A 260 15.64 6.35 7.52
CA ASN A 260 15.79 5.11 8.29
C ASN A 260 16.60 4.05 7.51
N PRO A 261 17.83 3.72 7.96
CA PRO A 261 18.69 2.76 7.28
C PRO A 261 18.42 1.30 7.69
N ASP A 262 17.53 1.07 8.67
CA ASP A 262 17.35 -0.23 9.30
C ASP A 262 16.02 -0.89 8.92
N TYR A 263 14.99 -0.11 8.62
CA TYR A 263 13.63 -0.63 8.41
C TYR A 263 13.03 -0.17 7.07
N GLU A 264 12.16 -1.02 6.52
CA GLU A 264 11.27 -0.74 5.40
C GLU A 264 9.82 -1.00 5.82
N ILE A 265 8.87 -0.25 5.28
CA ILE A 265 7.43 -0.49 5.53
C ILE A 265 7.02 -1.81 4.88
N CYS A 266 6.14 -2.56 5.53
CA CYS A 266 5.52 -3.76 4.98
C CYS A 266 4.00 -3.76 5.22
N GLY A 267 3.30 -4.76 4.66
CA GLY A 267 1.85 -4.93 4.85
C GLY A 267 1.00 -4.06 3.91
N ASN A 268 -0.25 -3.83 4.30
CA ASN A 268 -1.26 -3.09 3.53
C ASN A 268 -2.13 -2.18 4.42
N ALA A 269 -1.71 -1.93 5.66
CA ALA A 269 -2.45 -1.06 6.57
C ALA A 269 -1.54 -0.39 7.60
N THR A 270 -1.96 0.77 8.10
CA THR A 270 -1.36 1.48 9.25
C THR A 270 -2.41 1.69 10.33
N VAL A 271 -1.96 1.76 11.59
CA VAL A 271 -2.86 1.91 12.73
C VAL A 271 -2.57 3.23 13.45
N GLU A 272 -3.62 3.93 13.80
CA GLU A 272 -3.66 5.06 14.72
C GLU A 272 -4.28 4.53 16.02
N TRP A 273 -3.62 4.76 17.15
CA TRP A 273 -4.14 4.42 18.48
C TRP A 273 -4.49 5.69 19.23
N TYR A 274 -5.65 5.69 19.88
CA TYR A 274 -6.19 6.80 20.65
C TYR A 274 -6.34 6.36 22.10
N ASP A 275 -5.84 7.16 23.05
CA ASP A 275 -6.10 6.90 24.47
C ASP A 275 -7.57 7.24 24.79
N CYS A 276 -8.42 6.23 24.87
CA CYS A 276 -9.84 6.41 25.22
C CYS A 276 -10.07 6.46 26.74
N LEU A 277 -9.03 6.31 27.56
CA LEU A 277 -9.14 6.22 29.01
C LEU A 277 -8.66 7.48 29.73
N ARG A 278 -7.79 8.28 29.09
CA ARG A 278 -7.13 9.43 29.72
C ARG A 278 -7.21 10.67 28.85
N GLY A 279 -7.81 11.72 29.42
CA GLY A 279 -7.92 13.04 28.79
C GLY A 279 -8.95 13.08 27.66
N GLU A 280 -9.24 14.28 27.22
CA GLU A 280 -10.08 14.55 26.07
C GLU A 280 -9.21 14.73 24.81
N LYS A 281 -9.76 14.41 23.64
CA LYS A 281 -9.04 14.50 22.35
C LYS A 281 -8.50 15.91 22.03
N THR A 282 -9.04 16.92 22.68
CA THR A 282 -8.64 18.34 22.55
C THR A 282 -7.57 18.78 23.54
N ASP A 283 -7.18 17.91 24.48
CA ASP A 283 -6.25 18.26 25.54
C ASP A 283 -4.81 18.39 25.00
N PRO A 284 -4.02 19.35 25.54
CA PRO A 284 -2.65 19.56 25.09
C PRO A 284 -1.70 18.41 25.45
N ASP A 285 -2.06 17.58 26.42
CA ASP A 285 -1.32 16.39 26.86
C ASP A 285 -2.02 15.08 26.45
N TYR A 286 -2.99 15.14 25.52
CA TYR A 286 -3.67 13.95 25.01
C TYR A 286 -2.68 12.98 24.36
N HIS A 287 -2.78 11.69 24.73
CA HIS A 287 -1.89 10.65 24.24
C HIS A 287 -2.51 9.88 23.07
N SER A 288 -1.73 9.72 22.01
CA SER A 288 -2.07 8.87 20.86
C SER A 288 -0.79 8.27 20.28
N ALA A 289 -0.90 7.40 19.28
CA ALA A 289 0.26 6.85 18.60
C ALA A 289 -0.02 6.47 17.15
N VAL A 290 1.01 6.49 16.31
CA VAL A 290 0.97 5.96 14.94
C VAL A 290 1.81 4.69 14.89
N TRP A 291 1.24 3.62 14.37
CA TRP A 291 1.89 2.32 14.24
C TRP A 291 2.03 2.00 12.74
N VAL A 292 3.27 1.75 12.33
CA VAL A 292 3.62 1.42 10.95
C VAL A 292 4.21 0.00 10.93
N PRO A 293 3.68 -0.94 10.12
CA PRO A 293 4.26 -2.27 10.01
C PRO A 293 5.60 -2.17 9.28
N VAL A 294 6.63 -2.83 9.80
CA VAL A 294 7.99 -2.75 9.28
C VAL A 294 8.69 -4.10 9.22
N ILE A 295 9.73 -4.16 8.38
CA ILE A 295 10.68 -5.26 8.32
C ILE A 295 12.11 -4.71 8.34
N LYS A 296 13.04 -5.43 8.98
CA LYS A 296 14.45 -5.02 9.04
C LYS A 296 15.17 -5.26 7.70
N ARG A 297 15.82 -4.23 7.15
CA ARG A 297 16.56 -4.27 5.87
C ARG A 297 17.64 -5.36 5.83
N THR A 298 18.38 -5.52 6.93
CA THR A 298 19.45 -6.53 7.04
C THR A 298 18.94 -7.97 7.00
N GLU A 299 17.66 -8.22 7.32
CA GLU A 299 17.07 -9.57 7.29
C GLU A 299 16.59 -9.93 5.88
N ALA A 300 16.11 -8.94 5.10
CA ALA A 300 15.87 -9.09 3.66
C ALA A 300 17.18 -9.33 2.86
N GLN A 301 18.25 -8.62 3.21
CA GLN A 301 19.59 -8.80 2.61
C GLN A 301 20.33 -10.05 3.08
N LYS A 302 20.27 -10.44 4.36
CA LYS A 302 20.94 -11.67 4.84
C LYS A 302 20.31 -12.95 4.29
N ARG A 303 19.03 -12.94 3.97
CA ARG A 303 18.31 -14.12 3.49
C ARG A 303 18.50 -14.37 1.99
N TRP A 304 18.88 -13.35 1.21
CA TRP A 304 18.99 -13.46 -0.26
C TRP A 304 20.17 -12.72 -0.91
N GLY A 305 20.66 -11.64 -0.29
CA GLY A 305 21.54 -10.63 -0.91
C GLY A 305 22.99 -11.03 -1.23
N GLY A 306 23.48 -12.15 -0.71
CA GLY A 306 24.85 -12.64 -0.98
C GLY A 306 24.94 -13.74 -2.04
N THR A 307 23.83 -14.07 -2.71
CA THR A 307 23.77 -15.22 -3.63
C THR A 307 23.88 -14.75 -5.08
N ALA A 308 24.55 -15.54 -5.92
CA ALA A 308 24.60 -15.29 -7.38
C ALA A 308 23.18 -15.23 -7.98
N ALA A 309 22.23 -15.97 -7.40
CA ALA A 309 20.82 -15.95 -7.78
C ALA A 309 20.13 -14.60 -7.51
N TYR A 310 20.48 -13.90 -6.44
CA TYR A 310 19.93 -12.56 -6.16
C TYR A 310 20.54 -11.49 -7.07
N GLU A 311 21.84 -11.56 -7.34
CA GLU A 311 22.46 -10.68 -8.35
C GLU A 311 21.90 -10.92 -9.75
N GLU A 312 21.60 -12.18 -10.08
CA GLU A 312 20.99 -12.56 -11.35
C GLU A 312 19.52 -12.11 -11.41
N TYR A 313 18.75 -12.28 -10.34
CA TYR A 313 17.40 -11.75 -10.21
C TYR A 313 17.35 -10.24 -10.44
N GLU A 314 18.29 -9.50 -9.84
CA GLU A 314 18.35 -8.06 -10.02
C GLU A 314 18.66 -7.65 -11.47
N LYS A 315 19.47 -8.45 -12.18
CA LYS A 315 19.86 -8.20 -13.58
C LYS A 315 18.83 -8.64 -14.61
N ARG A 316 18.16 -9.79 -14.41
CA ARG A 316 17.33 -10.42 -15.44
C ARG A 316 15.99 -10.99 -14.97
N GLY A 317 15.63 -10.84 -13.69
CA GLY A 317 14.35 -11.33 -13.20
C GLY A 317 13.18 -10.59 -13.87
N ASP A 318 12.23 -11.35 -14.38
CA ASP A 318 10.96 -10.91 -14.96
C ASP A 318 10.05 -10.44 -13.83
N LYS A 319 9.92 -9.11 -13.72
CA LYS A 319 9.16 -8.44 -12.66
C LYS A 319 7.72 -8.13 -13.08
N THR A 320 7.24 -8.74 -14.17
CA THR A 320 5.89 -8.50 -14.69
C THR A 320 4.83 -9.25 -13.88
N ALA A 321 3.61 -8.71 -13.86
CA ALA A 321 2.45 -9.39 -13.29
C ALA A 321 2.12 -10.71 -14.01
N ALA A 322 2.50 -10.85 -15.28
CA ALA A 322 2.34 -12.06 -16.07
C ALA A 322 3.20 -13.21 -15.51
N ALA A 323 4.47 -12.94 -15.20
CA ALA A 323 5.36 -13.92 -14.57
C ALA A 323 4.85 -14.34 -13.18
N ALA A 324 4.44 -13.37 -12.35
CA ALA A 324 3.86 -13.67 -11.04
C ALA A 324 2.58 -14.51 -11.13
N LYS A 325 1.70 -14.21 -12.09
CA LYS A 325 0.49 -14.99 -12.35
C LYS A 325 0.81 -16.40 -12.83
N GLY A 326 1.79 -16.57 -13.71
CA GLY A 326 2.24 -17.88 -14.16
C GLY A 326 2.82 -18.73 -13.01
N LEU A 327 3.62 -18.12 -12.13
CA LEU A 327 4.10 -18.78 -10.91
C LEU A 327 2.96 -19.25 -10.01
N MET A 328 1.95 -18.40 -9.78
CA MET A 328 0.78 -18.77 -8.97
C MET A 328 -0.10 -19.84 -9.64
N ASN A 329 -0.11 -19.94 -10.98
CA ASN A 329 -0.80 -21.02 -11.67
C ASN A 329 -0.17 -22.38 -11.36
N ILE A 330 1.15 -22.45 -11.21
CA ILE A 330 1.85 -23.69 -10.81
C ILE A 330 1.46 -24.08 -9.38
N PHE A 331 1.32 -23.12 -8.47
CA PHE A 331 0.79 -23.40 -7.13
C PHE A 331 -0.67 -23.86 -7.15
N ARG A 332 -1.49 -23.38 -8.10
CA ARG A 332 -2.82 -23.94 -8.31
C ARG A 332 -2.78 -25.38 -8.81
N GLU A 333 -1.82 -25.73 -9.67
CA GLU A 333 -1.58 -27.12 -10.09
C GLU A 333 -1.24 -28.00 -8.88
N PHE A 334 -0.33 -27.56 -8.00
CA PHE A 334 -0.08 -28.24 -6.72
C PHE A 334 -1.37 -28.43 -5.90
N GLY A 335 -2.20 -27.39 -5.83
CA GLY A 335 -3.48 -27.44 -5.12
C GLY A 335 -4.45 -28.50 -5.67
N ASN A 336 -4.44 -28.72 -6.98
CA ASN A 336 -5.30 -29.73 -7.63
C ASN A 336 -4.86 -31.17 -7.35
N ILE A 337 -3.58 -31.38 -7.06
CA ILE A 337 -2.99 -32.71 -6.83
C ILE A 337 -2.64 -32.98 -5.36
N LYS A 338 -2.96 -32.05 -4.44
CA LYS A 338 -2.51 -32.11 -3.03
C LYS A 338 -3.00 -33.31 -2.22
N GLU A 339 -4.05 -33.98 -2.70
CA GLU A 339 -4.58 -35.23 -2.12
C GLU A 339 -3.76 -36.47 -2.52
N LEU A 340 -2.88 -36.35 -3.51
CA LEU A 340 -1.95 -37.43 -3.89
C LEU A 340 -0.76 -37.52 -2.92
N SER A 341 0.07 -38.55 -3.09
CA SER A 341 1.35 -38.62 -2.37
C SER A 341 2.29 -37.51 -2.88
N PRO A 342 3.00 -36.78 -2.00
CA PRO A 342 4.03 -35.83 -2.43
C PRO A 342 5.19 -36.46 -3.23
N ASP A 343 5.34 -37.79 -3.16
CA ASP A 343 6.32 -38.57 -3.93
C ASP A 343 5.77 -39.12 -5.25
N SER A 344 4.53 -38.77 -5.61
CA SER A 344 3.92 -39.22 -6.87
C SER A 344 4.61 -38.61 -8.09
N PRO A 345 4.56 -39.28 -9.26
CA PRO A 345 5.11 -38.73 -10.50
C PRO A 345 4.59 -37.32 -10.82
N GLU A 346 3.31 -37.07 -10.60
CA GLU A 346 2.65 -35.78 -10.86
C GLU A 346 3.14 -34.67 -9.93
N ALA A 347 3.36 -34.98 -8.65
CA ALA A 347 3.92 -34.05 -7.68
C ALA A 347 5.36 -33.67 -8.03
N LYS A 348 6.16 -34.65 -8.46
CA LYS A 348 7.54 -34.44 -8.91
C LYS A 348 7.63 -33.63 -10.20
N GLU A 349 6.76 -33.92 -11.17
CA GLU A 349 6.67 -33.18 -12.42
C GLU A 349 6.28 -31.72 -12.17
N THR A 350 5.34 -31.47 -11.25
CA THR A 350 4.93 -30.11 -10.87
C THR A 350 6.06 -29.35 -10.16
N ALA A 351 6.85 -30.03 -9.31
CA ALA A 351 8.05 -29.44 -8.69
C ALA A 351 9.16 -29.14 -9.70
N ALA A 352 9.38 -30.03 -10.68
CA ALA A 352 10.30 -29.78 -11.79
C ALA A 352 9.86 -28.56 -12.62
N LYS A 353 8.55 -28.46 -12.89
CA LYS A 353 7.92 -27.35 -13.61
C LYS A 353 8.08 -26.03 -12.84
N LEU A 354 7.91 -26.03 -11.52
CA LEU A 354 8.17 -24.89 -10.66
C LEU A 354 9.63 -24.42 -10.74
N LYS A 355 10.60 -25.36 -10.68
CA LYS A 355 12.03 -25.05 -10.80
C LYS A 355 12.37 -24.45 -12.17
N ALA A 356 11.85 -25.05 -13.24
CA ALA A 356 12.05 -24.58 -14.60
C ALA A 356 11.48 -23.17 -14.78
N TYR A 357 10.26 -22.93 -14.28
CA TYR A 357 9.62 -21.63 -14.35
C TYR A 357 10.40 -20.55 -13.59
N ILE A 358 10.90 -20.85 -12.39
CA ILE A 358 11.71 -19.90 -11.64
C ILE A 358 13.03 -19.60 -12.37
N THR A 359 13.63 -20.64 -12.97
CA THR A 359 14.88 -20.53 -13.74
C THR A 359 14.73 -19.64 -14.97
N GLU A 360 13.63 -19.83 -15.71
CA GLU A 360 13.33 -19.08 -16.92
C GLU A 360 12.99 -17.62 -16.62
N HIS A 361 12.17 -17.39 -15.60
CA HIS A 361 11.60 -16.06 -15.36
C HIS A 361 12.33 -15.24 -14.31
N TYR A 362 13.01 -15.80 -13.30
CA TYR A 362 13.53 -15.00 -12.19
C TYR A 362 15.05 -15.05 -12.10
N TYR A 363 15.62 -16.23 -11.89
CA TYR A 363 17.05 -16.46 -11.69
C TYR A 363 17.30 -17.95 -11.75
N THR A 364 18.54 -18.35 -11.99
CA THR A 364 18.90 -19.77 -12.07
C THR A 364 18.57 -20.48 -10.74
N CYS A 365 17.52 -21.30 -10.75
CA CYS A 365 17.02 -21.98 -9.56
C CYS A 365 17.76 -23.31 -9.40
N ALA A 366 18.90 -23.28 -8.72
CA ALA A 366 19.63 -24.49 -8.33
C ALA A 366 18.82 -25.33 -7.32
N ASP A 367 19.14 -26.62 -7.20
CA ASP A 367 18.43 -27.55 -6.30
C ASP A 367 18.41 -27.08 -4.84
N GLU A 368 19.53 -26.52 -4.37
CA GLU A 368 19.65 -25.97 -3.02
C GLU A 368 18.73 -24.76 -2.80
N ILE A 369 18.54 -23.93 -3.83
CA ILE A 369 17.65 -22.77 -3.80
C ILE A 369 16.20 -23.23 -3.80
N LEU A 370 15.86 -24.20 -4.65
CA LEU A 370 14.52 -24.76 -4.71
C LEU A 370 14.13 -25.41 -3.37
N LEU A 371 15.04 -26.15 -2.74
CA LEU A 371 14.82 -26.73 -1.41
C LEU A 371 14.59 -25.64 -0.35
N GLY A 372 15.37 -24.55 -0.40
CA GLY A 372 15.21 -23.41 0.49
C GLY A 372 13.86 -22.71 0.31
N LEU A 373 13.42 -22.51 -0.94
CA LEU A 373 12.12 -21.97 -1.29
C LEU A 373 10.97 -22.88 -0.83
N GLY A 374 11.09 -24.19 -1.02
CA GLY A 374 10.12 -25.16 -0.53
C GLY A 374 9.91 -25.05 0.98
N ARG A 375 10.98 -24.94 1.76
CA ARG A 375 10.89 -24.71 3.22
C ARG A 375 10.24 -23.38 3.55
N LEU A 376 10.57 -22.34 2.80
CA LEU A 376 9.99 -21.01 2.97
C LEU A 376 8.48 -21.00 2.72
N TYR A 377 8.00 -21.69 1.69
CA TYR A 377 6.58 -21.78 1.38
C TYR A 377 5.76 -22.36 2.54
N ALA A 378 6.28 -23.37 3.24
CA ALA A 378 5.60 -23.99 4.37
C ALA A 378 5.78 -23.24 5.70
N CYS A 379 6.93 -22.57 5.90
CA CYS A 379 7.28 -21.96 7.18
C CYS A 379 7.03 -20.44 7.27
N ASP A 380 6.93 -19.73 6.14
CA ASP A 380 6.62 -18.30 6.09
C ASP A 380 5.12 -18.11 5.90
N GLU A 381 4.41 -17.70 6.96
CA GLU A 381 2.94 -17.58 6.98
C GLU A 381 2.38 -16.69 5.86
N ARG A 382 3.14 -15.70 5.38
CA ARG A 382 2.73 -14.85 4.26
C ARG A 382 2.82 -15.60 2.93
N MET A 383 3.93 -16.29 2.66
CA MET A 383 4.04 -17.11 1.45
C MET A 383 3.06 -18.27 1.48
N LYS A 384 2.92 -18.92 2.62
CA LYS A 384 1.93 -19.96 2.88
C LYS A 384 0.53 -19.46 2.56
N GLY A 385 0.12 -18.33 3.13
CA GLY A 385 -1.20 -17.73 2.89
C GLY A 385 -1.46 -17.40 1.41
N ASN A 386 -0.47 -16.87 0.70
CA ASN A 386 -0.61 -16.58 -0.73
C ASN A 386 -0.75 -17.85 -1.59
N ILE A 387 0.05 -18.87 -1.29
CA ILE A 387 0.02 -20.15 -2.01
C ILE A 387 -1.28 -20.90 -1.72
N ASP A 388 -1.71 -20.93 -0.46
CA ASP A 388 -2.95 -21.56 -0.04
C ASP A 388 -4.18 -20.81 -0.56
N ALA A 389 -4.12 -19.48 -0.72
CA ALA A 389 -5.18 -18.74 -1.41
C ALA A 389 -5.27 -19.10 -2.90
N ALA A 390 -4.15 -19.47 -3.54
CA ALA A 390 -4.10 -19.81 -4.97
C ALA A 390 -4.49 -21.28 -5.26
N GLY A 391 -4.09 -22.22 -4.41
CA GLY A 391 -4.32 -23.67 -4.57
C GLY A 391 -5.25 -24.31 -3.53
N GLY A 392 -5.77 -23.54 -2.58
CA GLY A 392 -6.53 -24.01 -1.43
C GLY A 392 -5.66 -24.37 -0.24
N GLU A 393 -6.24 -24.43 0.95
CA GLU A 393 -5.54 -24.73 2.21
C GLU A 393 -4.67 -25.99 2.12
N GLY A 394 -3.45 -25.93 2.68
CA GLY A 394 -2.49 -27.03 2.71
C GLY A 394 -1.63 -27.17 1.44
N THR A 395 -1.83 -26.33 0.43
CA THR A 395 -1.06 -26.37 -0.82
C THR A 395 0.41 -26.06 -0.60
N ALA A 396 0.74 -25.09 0.25
CA ALA A 396 2.11 -24.69 0.48
C ALA A 396 2.92 -25.78 1.18
N GLU A 397 2.30 -26.49 2.13
CA GLU A 397 2.90 -27.65 2.80
C GLU A 397 3.08 -28.83 1.84
N PHE A 398 2.09 -29.08 0.98
CA PHE A 398 2.18 -30.10 -0.04
C PHE A 398 3.29 -29.80 -1.05
N ALA A 399 3.34 -28.57 -1.59
CA ALA A 399 4.37 -28.14 -2.51
C ALA A 399 5.78 -28.26 -1.90
N SER A 400 5.94 -27.91 -0.63
CA SER A 400 7.18 -28.09 0.12
C SER A 400 7.65 -29.55 0.12
N ARG A 401 6.75 -30.48 0.48
CA ARG A 401 7.05 -31.92 0.52
C ARG A 401 7.30 -32.51 -0.87
N ALA A 402 6.59 -32.03 -1.89
CA ALA A 402 6.77 -32.46 -3.26
C ALA A 402 8.14 -32.02 -3.82
N ILE A 403 8.58 -30.80 -3.50
CA ILE A 403 9.93 -30.32 -3.81
C ILE A 403 10.98 -31.21 -3.14
N GLU A 404 10.81 -31.57 -1.86
CA GLU A 404 11.74 -32.47 -1.17
C GLU A 404 11.81 -33.86 -1.81
N ALA A 405 10.68 -34.39 -2.28
CA ALA A 405 10.62 -35.69 -2.96
C ALA A 405 11.28 -35.65 -4.34
N TYR A 406 11.00 -34.60 -5.13
CA TYR A 406 11.62 -34.36 -6.43
C TYR A 406 13.15 -34.28 -6.35
N LEU A 407 13.68 -33.58 -5.35
CA LEU A 407 15.12 -33.43 -5.17
C LEU A 407 15.82 -34.71 -4.67
N LYS A 408 15.08 -35.66 -4.09
CA LYS A 408 15.61 -36.97 -3.69
C LYS A 408 15.66 -37.97 -4.85
N ASP A 409 14.71 -37.90 -5.79
CA ASP A 409 14.65 -38.75 -6.98
C ASP A 409 14.01 -37.97 -8.14
N PRO A 410 14.82 -37.31 -9.01
CA PRO A 410 14.34 -36.40 -10.05
C PRO A 410 13.66 -37.07 -11.26
N ARG A 411 13.42 -38.39 -11.20
CA ARG A 411 13.01 -39.21 -12.35
C ARG A 411 11.66 -38.83 -12.96
#